data_AF-A0A4Q4W8U2-F1
#
_entry.id   AF-A0A4Q4W8U2-F1
#
_cell.length_a   1.000
_cell.length_b   1.000
_cell.length_c   1.000
_cell.angle_alpha   90.00
_cell.angle_beta   90.00
_cell.angle_gamma   90.00
#
_symmetry.space_group_name_H-M   'P 1'
#
loop_
_entity.id
_entity.type
_entity.pdbx_description
1 polymer ?
#
loop_
_entity_poly.entity_id
_entity_poly.type
_entity_poly.pdbx_seq_one_letter_code
_entity_poly.pdbx_strand_id
1 'polypeptide(L)'
;MMLFIQGAFGNMRHYKPVFLEDNIDIPKTTIPTGAGQWGYSNGPFESLKNFHPVPRDWMERIVNVVYVSRHESGGHFPANNVPDLYVEDLREFFGSL
;
A
#
# COMPACT_ATOMS: atom_id res chain seq x y z
N MET A 1 9.64 -20.47 6.24
CA MET A 1 9.50 -21.17 7.55
C MET A 1 8.80 -20.34 8.62
N MET A 2 8.91 -19.00 8.66
CA MET A 2 8.28 -18.19 9.71
C MET A 2 6.75 -18.35 9.83
N LEU A 3 6.04 -18.55 8.73
CA LEU A 3 4.57 -18.71 8.75
C LEU A 3 4.08 -20.01 9.42
N PHE A 4 4.97 -20.98 9.66
CA PHE A 4 4.63 -22.24 10.36
C PHE A 4 4.68 -22.12 11.89
N ILE A 5 5.17 -21.00 12.43
CA ILE A 5 5.16 -20.74 13.87
C ILE A 5 3.72 -20.45 14.28
N GLN A 6 3.25 -21.12 15.34
CA GLN A 6 1.83 -21.27 15.72
C GLN A 6 1.07 -19.97 16.09
N GLY A 7 1.68 -18.78 15.95
CA GLY A 7 1.02 -17.47 16.10
C GLY A 7 0.67 -16.79 14.77
N ALA A 8 1.41 -17.05 13.69
CA ALA A 8 1.18 -16.39 12.39
C ALA A 8 -0.14 -16.81 11.74
N PHE A 9 -0.66 -17.99 12.09
CA PHE A 9 -1.93 -18.50 11.58
C PHE A 9 -3.15 -17.65 12.00
N GLY A 10 -3.04 -16.94 13.14
CA GLY A 10 -4.07 -16.01 13.62
C GLY A 10 -4.27 -14.79 12.72
N ASN A 11 -3.31 -14.48 11.84
CA ASN A 11 -3.37 -13.30 10.96
C ASN A 11 -4.54 -13.36 9.95
N MET A 12 -5.07 -14.56 9.66
CA MET A 12 -6.24 -14.70 8.78
C MET A 12 -7.55 -14.18 9.42
N ARG A 13 -7.59 -13.93 10.74
CA ARG A 13 -8.78 -13.38 11.40
C ARG A 13 -9.20 -12.01 10.87
N HIS A 14 -8.26 -11.24 10.30
CA HIS A 14 -8.55 -9.93 9.71
C HIS A 14 -9.54 -10.00 8.54
N TYR A 15 -9.60 -11.13 7.82
CA TYR A 15 -10.52 -11.31 6.69
C TYR A 15 -11.99 -11.31 7.12
N LYS A 16 -12.31 -11.69 8.35
CA LYS A 16 -13.70 -11.76 8.83
C LYS A 16 -14.43 -10.40 8.74
N PRO A 17 -13.94 -9.31 9.37
CA PRO A 17 -14.60 -8.00 9.27
C PRO A 17 -14.47 -7.39 7.87
N VAL A 18 -13.40 -7.68 7.12
CA VAL A 18 -13.21 -7.12 5.78
C VAL A 18 -14.20 -7.66 4.75
N PHE A 19 -14.54 -8.96 4.84
CA PHE A 19 -15.34 -9.63 3.80
C PHE A 19 -16.75 -10.07 4.24
N LEU A 20 -17.02 -10.18 5.55
CA LEU A 20 -18.32 -10.68 6.05
C LEU A 20 -19.14 -9.60 6.74
N GLU A 21 -18.52 -8.50 7.17
CA GLU A 21 -19.22 -7.38 7.78
C GLU A 21 -19.29 -6.29 6.69
N ASP A 22 -20.49 -5.96 6.19
CA ASP A 22 -20.73 -4.98 5.12
C ASP A 22 -20.37 -3.52 5.51
N ASN A 23 -19.49 -3.34 6.49
CA ASN A 23 -19.11 -2.06 7.07
C ASN A 23 -17.62 -2.06 7.40
N ILE A 24 -16.77 -1.88 6.38
CA ILE A 24 -15.46 -1.27 6.64
C ILE A 24 -15.70 0.23 6.83
N ASP A 25 -16.05 0.62 8.06
CA ASP A 25 -16.13 2.03 8.45
C ASP A 25 -14.70 2.58 8.62
N ILE A 26 -14.15 3.13 7.53
CA ILE A 26 -12.84 3.78 7.57
C ILE A 26 -13.06 5.23 8.04
N PRO A 27 -12.60 5.60 9.25
CA PRO A 27 -12.81 6.94 9.76
C PRO A 27 -12.03 7.94 8.91
N LYS A 28 -12.69 9.05 8.57
CA LYS A 28 -12.01 10.17 7.91
C LYS A 28 -10.99 10.79 8.86
N THR A 29 -9.84 11.17 8.35
CA THR A 29 -8.76 11.78 9.14
C THR A 29 -8.13 12.98 8.45
N THR A 30 -7.74 13.97 9.25
CA THR A 30 -7.06 15.19 8.78
C THR A 30 -5.53 15.09 8.89
N ILE A 31 -5.02 13.96 9.39
CA ILE A 31 -3.59 13.73 9.57
C ILE A 31 -2.89 13.74 8.21
N PRO A 32 -1.80 14.51 8.03
CA PRO A 32 -1.00 14.51 6.81
C PRO A 32 -0.61 13.09 6.41
N THR A 33 -1.08 12.66 5.24
CA THR A 33 -0.91 11.27 4.77
C THR A 33 -0.19 11.27 3.43
N GLY A 34 0.86 10.44 3.34
CA GLY A 34 1.56 10.13 2.10
C GLY A 34 1.09 8.79 1.52
N ALA A 35 1.02 8.69 0.19
CA ALA A 35 0.63 7.46 -0.50
C ALA A 35 1.63 7.10 -1.62
N GLY A 36 2.38 6.02 -1.41
CA GLY A 36 3.28 5.45 -2.43
C GLY A 36 2.56 4.44 -3.33
N GLN A 37 2.65 4.63 -4.64
CA GLN A 37 2.01 3.78 -5.65
C GLN A 37 3.06 2.96 -6.39
N TRP A 38 2.95 1.63 -6.32
CA TRP A 38 4.01 0.72 -6.75
C TRP A 38 3.53 -0.22 -7.86
N GLY A 39 4.07 -0.01 -9.06
CA GLY A 39 3.83 -0.82 -10.24
C GLY A 39 4.62 -2.13 -10.25
N TYR A 40 4.29 -2.98 -11.21
CA TYR A 40 5.02 -4.21 -11.49
C TYR A 40 5.25 -4.37 -13.00
N SER A 41 5.57 -3.26 -13.67
CA SER A 41 5.68 -3.16 -15.13
C SER A 41 6.73 -4.11 -15.74
N ASN A 42 7.77 -4.41 -14.98
CA ASN A 42 8.85 -5.32 -15.36
C ASN A 42 8.63 -6.77 -14.87
N GLY A 43 7.45 -7.05 -14.31
CA GLY A 43 7.09 -8.37 -13.80
C GLY A 43 6.77 -9.39 -14.89
N PRO A 44 6.78 -10.70 -14.56
CA PRO A 44 6.45 -11.76 -15.51
C PRO A 44 4.97 -11.82 -15.91
N PHE A 45 4.09 -11.05 -15.26
CA PHE A 45 2.65 -11.09 -15.48
C PHE A 45 2.19 -9.91 -16.33
N GLU A 46 1.92 -10.16 -17.61
CA GLU A 46 1.47 -9.14 -18.57
C GLU A 46 0.24 -8.37 -18.09
N SER A 47 -0.72 -9.07 -17.48
CA SER A 47 -1.96 -8.49 -16.96
C SER A 47 -1.75 -7.44 -15.87
N LEU A 48 -0.60 -7.43 -15.20
CA LEU A 48 -0.27 -6.50 -14.12
C LEU A 48 0.53 -5.28 -14.58
N LYS A 49 1.03 -5.26 -15.83
CA LYS A 49 1.84 -4.14 -16.34
C LYS A 49 1.09 -2.81 -16.36
N ASN A 50 -0.20 -2.87 -16.70
CA ASN A 50 -1.07 -1.71 -16.80
C ASN A 50 -2.04 -1.61 -15.61
N PHE A 51 -1.68 -2.19 -14.45
CA PHE A 51 -2.51 -2.07 -13.26
C PHE A 51 -2.56 -0.61 -12.82
N HIS A 52 -3.74 0.01 -12.94
CA HIS A 52 -3.91 1.42 -12.65
C HIS A 52 -3.87 1.67 -11.13
N PRO A 53 -3.04 2.62 -10.66
CA PRO A 53 -3.04 2.97 -9.25
C PRO A 53 -4.33 3.72 -8.88
N VAL A 54 -4.66 3.68 -7.58
CA VAL A 54 -5.83 4.38 -7.05
C VAL A 54 -5.72 5.89 -7.34
N PRO A 55 -6.76 6.53 -7.91
CA PRO A 55 -6.75 7.97 -8.14
C PRO A 55 -6.59 8.79 -6.85
N ARG A 56 -5.91 9.93 -6.93
CA ARG A 56 -5.68 10.81 -5.77
C ARG A 56 -6.99 11.30 -5.14
N ASP A 57 -7.94 11.71 -5.98
CA ASP A 57 -9.26 12.19 -5.55
C ASP A 57 -10.09 11.11 -4.84
N TRP A 58 -9.77 9.81 -5.02
CA TRP A 58 -10.41 8.74 -4.27
C TRP A 58 -9.83 8.64 -2.85
N MET A 59 -8.51 8.77 -2.72
CA MET A 59 -7.83 8.77 -1.42
C MET A 59 -8.23 9.99 -0.57
N GLU A 60 -8.35 11.17 -1.20
CA GLU A 60 -8.75 12.42 -0.56
C GLU A 60 -10.17 12.41 0.03
N ARG A 61 -11.02 11.44 -0.35
CA ARG A 61 -12.35 11.26 0.27
C ARG A 61 -12.27 10.75 1.71
N ILE A 62 -11.11 10.21 2.10
CA ILE A 62 -10.88 9.53 3.38
C ILE A 62 -9.80 10.27 4.20
N VAL A 63 -8.71 10.72 3.57
CA VAL A 63 -7.54 11.27 4.29
C VAL A 63 -7.03 12.58 3.69
N ASN A 64 -6.28 13.36 4.49
CA ASN A 64 -5.55 14.54 4.02
C ASN A 64 -4.28 14.11 3.26
N VAL A 65 -4.41 13.90 1.94
CA VAL A 65 -3.29 13.50 1.07
C VAL A 65 -2.37 14.68 0.80
N VAL A 66 -1.17 14.66 1.36
CA VAL A 66 -0.16 15.73 1.17
C VAL A 66 0.98 15.31 0.25
N TYR A 67 1.18 14.01 0.06
CA TYR A 67 2.25 13.44 -0.76
C TYR A 67 1.74 12.23 -1.54
N VAL A 68 2.09 12.16 -2.84
CA VAL A 68 1.80 11.00 -3.69
C VAL A 68 3.02 10.74 -4.58
N SER A 69 3.56 9.54 -4.52
CA SER A 69 4.64 9.08 -5.40
C SER A 69 4.20 7.91 -6.25
N ARG A 70 4.86 7.76 -7.41
CA ARG A 70 4.56 6.70 -8.37
C ARG A 70 5.84 6.05 -8.83
N HIS A 71 5.88 4.74 -8.72
CA HIS A 71 7.03 3.91 -9.03
C HIS A 71 6.61 2.80 -10.00
N GLU A 72 7.43 2.51 -11.01
CA GLU A 72 7.12 1.46 -12.01
C GLU A 72 7.40 0.03 -11.48
N SER A 73 8.16 -0.07 -10.40
CA SER A 73 8.65 -1.31 -9.81
C SER A 73 8.43 -1.36 -8.30
N GLY A 74 8.24 -2.56 -7.76
CA GLY A 74 8.07 -2.80 -6.32
C GLY A 74 6.85 -3.68 -6.02
N GLY A 75 5.80 -3.54 -6.83
CA GLY A 75 4.56 -4.31 -6.74
C GLY A 75 3.96 -4.27 -5.34
N HIS A 76 3.37 -5.39 -4.90
CA HIS A 76 2.70 -5.48 -3.59
C HIS A 76 3.68 -5.46 -2.40
N PHE A 77 4.96 -5.82 -2.61
CA PHE A 77 5.97 -5.91 -1.55
C PHE A 77 7.17 -4.99 -1.84
N PRO A 78 6.98 -3.67 -1.94
CA PRO A 78 8.04 -2.75 -2.39
C PRO A 78 9.25 -2.74 -1.45
N ALA A 79 9.02 -2.81 -0.14
CA ALA A 79 10.09 -2.87 0.86
C ALA A 79 11.00 -4.11 0.73
N ASN A 80 10.52 -5.19 0.10
CA ASN A 80 11.31 -6.38 -0.17
C ASN A 80 11.91 -6.37 -1.58
N ASN A 81 11.15 -5.91 -2.56
CA ASN A 81 11.50 -6.02 -3.98
C ASN A 81 12.45 -4.91 -4.46
N VAL A 82 12.28 -3.70 -3.92
CA VAL A 82 13.05 -2.49 -4.28
C VAL A 82 13.38 -1.70 -2.99
N PRO A 83 14.10 -2.32 -2.03
CA PRO A 83 14.28 -1.74 -0.70
C PRO A 83 14.88 -0.34 -0.70
N ASP A 84 15.84 -0.07 -1.59
CA ASP A 84 16.49 1.24 -1.69
C ASP A 84 15.51 2.33 -2.14
N LEU A 85 14.73 2.04 -3.18
CA LEU A 85 13.69 2.94 -3.70
C LEU A 85 12.58 3.16 -2.67
N TYR A 86 12.18 2.12 -1.93
CA TYR A 86 11.22 2.23 -0.85
C TYR A 86 11.73 3.13 0.28
N VAL A 87 13.00 2.98 0.68
CA VAL A 87 13.60 3.81 1.72
C VAL A 87 13.76 5.26 1.26
N GLU A 88 14.12 5.49 0.00
CA GLU A 88 14.21 6.83 -0.59
C GLU A 88 12.84 7.53 -0.56
N ASP A 89 11.77 6.86 -0.98
CA ASP A 89 10.40 7.39 -0.95
C ASP A 89 9.95 7.78 0.46
N LEU A 90 10.27 6.95 1.46
CA LEU A 90 10.02 7.28 2.86
C LEU A 90 10.80 8.51 3.32
N ARG A 91 12.08 8.62 2.96
CA ARG A 91 12.92 9.76 3.33
C ARG A 91 12.43 11.04 2.68
N GLU A 92 11.99 10.99 1.43
CA GLU A 92 11.42 12.14 0.72
C GLU A 92 10.14 12.61 1.41
N PHE A 93 9.20 11.69 1.68
CA PHE A 93 7.97 12.03 2.37
C PHE A 93 8.25 12.62 3.76
N PHE A 94 8.91 11.87 4.64
CA PHE A 94 9.14 12.29 6.02
C PHE A 94 10.12 13.47 6.15
N GLY A 95 11.01 13.67 5.19
CA GLY A 95 11.91 14.83 5.14
C GLY A 95 11.25 16.11 4.63
N SER A 96 10.07 16.00 4.00
CA SER A 96 9.29 17.13 3.48
C SER A 96 8.14 17.58 4.39
N LEU A 97 7.84 16.81 5.44
CA LEU A 97 6.84 17.12 6.47
C LEU A 97 7.35 18.16 7.47
#